data_AF-A0A378SK83-F1
#
_entry.id   AF-A0A378SK83-F1
#
_cell.length_a   1.000
_cell.length_b   1.000
_cell.length_c   1.000
_cell.angle_alpha   90.00
_cell.angle_beta   90.00
_cell.angle_gamma   90.00
#
_symmetry.space_group_name_H-M   'P 1'
#
loop_
_entity.id
_entity.type
_entity.pdbx_description
1 polymer ?
#
loop_
_entity_poly.entity_id
_entity_poly.type
_entity_poly.pdbx_seq_one_letter_code
_entity_poly.pdbx_strand_id
1 'polypeptide(L)' 'MNGKAPDFLIVDVEGFEFDVLAGLDLTRHRPTWMLIETLEEDRVSDILGGYTRIAKLSYHDYLYKLNEGGEA' A
#
# COMPACT_ATOMS: atom_id res chain seq x y z
N MET A 1 18.93 15.45 -1.30
CA MET A 1 18.16 15.35 -2.56
C MET A 1 16.83 16.06 -2.34
N ASN A 2 16.45 17.01 -3.21
CA ASN A 2 15.22 17.84 -3.07
C ASN A 2 14.00 17.27 -3.84
N GLY A 3 13.83 15.94 -3.87
CA GLY A 3 12.70 15.31 -4.55
C GLY A 3 11.43 15.31 -3.67
N LYS A 4 10.26 15.56 -4.26
CA LYS A 4 8.97 15.33 -3.61
C LYS A 4 8.75 13.81 -3.48
N ALA A 5 8.32 13.34 -2.31
CA ALA A 5 7.94 11.95 -2.13
C ALA A 5 6.73 11.58 -3.00
N PRO A 6 6.65 10.36 -3.54
CA PRO A 6 5.48 9.90 -4.28
C PRO A 6 4.24 9.85 -3.38
N ASP A 7 3.11 10.30 -3.91
CA ASP A 7 1.81 10.32 -3.23
C ASP A 7 0.89 9.17 -3.66
N PHE A 8 1.27 8.41 -4.70
CA PHE A 8 0.61 7.20 -5.15
C PHE A 8 1.66 6.12 -5.47
N LEU A 9 1.46 4.92 -4.94
CA LEU A 9 2.27 3.72 -5.22
C LEU A 9 1.40 2.61 -5.82
N ILE A 10 1.90 1.96 -6.86
CA ILE A 10 1.31 0.74 -7.42
C ILE A 10 2.30 -0.39 -7.16
N VAL A 11 1.82 -1.51 -6.65
CA VAL A 11 2.64 -2.71 -6.40
C VAL A 11 2.01 -3.88 -7.17
N ASP A 12 2.74 -4.31 -8.19
CA ASP A 12 2.50 -5.49 -9.00
C ASP A 12 3.89 -6.10 -9.23
N VAL A 13 4.19 -7.19 -8.52
CA VAL A 13 5.52 -7.80 -8.49
C VAL A 13 5.43 -9.32 -8.60
N GLU A 14 4.43 -9.83 -9.31
CA GLU A 14 4.26 -11.25 -9.66
C GLU A 14 4.27 -12.19 -8.44
N GLY A 15 3.60 -11.79 -7.35
CA GLY A 15 3.40 -12.60 -6.14
C GLY A 15 4.33 -12.30 -4.97
N PHE A 16 5.15 -11.24 -5.07
CA PHE A 16 6.05 -10.78 -4.00
C PHE A 16 5.53 -9.53 -3.27
N GLU A 17 4.25 -9.19 -3.41
CA GLU A 17 3.71 -7.91 -2.92
C GLU A 17 3.87 -7.77 -1.42
N PHE A 18 3.64 -8.84 -0.67
CA PHE A 18 3.83 -8.85 0.77
C PHE A 18 5.27 -8.49 1.16
N ASP A 19 6.26 -9.14 0.54
CA ASP A 19 7.67 -8.92 0.88
C ASP A 19 8.13 -7.51 0.50
N VAL A 20 7.66 -6.98 -0.63
CA VAL A 20 7.91 -5.60 -1.04
C VAL A 20 7.31 -4.64 -0.02
N LEU A 21 6.04 -4.81 0.34
CA LEU A 21 5.36 -3.96 1.31
C LEU A 21 5.99 -4.02 2.70
N ALA A 22 6.39 -5.22 3.16
CA ALA A 22 7.10 -5.41 4.44
C ALA A 22 8.48 -4.74 4.47
N GLY A 23 9.10 -4.52 3.30
CA GLY A 23 10.36 -3.79 3.17
C GLY A 23 10.22 -2.27 3.10
N LEU A 24 9.01 -1.72 2.98
CA LEU A 24 8.80 -0.27 2.88
C LEU A 24 8.90 0.42 4.24
N ASP A 25 9.65 1.51 4.30
CA ASP A 25 9.64 2.42 5.44
C ASP A 25 8.49 3.45 5.30
N LEU A 26 7.29 3.01 5.69
CA LEU A 26 6.08 3.84 5.69
C LEU A 26 6.08 4.91 6.80
N THR A 27 7.09 4.94 7.66
CA THR A 27 7.30 6.03 8.65
C THR A 27 7.99 7.23 8.01
N ARG A 28 8.85 6.98 7.02
CA ARG A 28 9.59 7.99 6.26
C ARG A 28 8.83 8.49 5.04
N HIS A 29 8.27 7.58 4.25
CA HIS A 29 7.53 7.91 3.04
C HIS A 29 6.20 7.18 3.04
N ARG A 30 5.10 7.94 3.10
CA ARG A 30 3.76 7.41 3.29
C ARG A 30 2.84 7.88 2.15
N PRO A 31 2.82 7.18 1.01
CA PRO A 31 1.94 7.49 -0.11
C PRO A 31 0.49 7.64 0.38
N THR A 32 -0.26 8.60 -0.14
CA THR A 32 -1.68 8.74 0.25
C THR A 32 -2.52 7.60 -0.30
N TRP A 33 -2.13 7.08 -1.46
CA TRP A 33 -2.82 6.00 -2.15
C TRP A 33 -1.87 4.85 -2.44
N MET A 34 -2.38 3.62 -2.34
CA MET A 34 -1.68 2.42 -2.78
C MET A 34 -2.63 1.49 -3.54
N LEU A 35 -2.23 1.05 -4.71
CA LEU A 35 -2.92 0.02 -5.49
C LEU A 35 -2.08 -1.25 -5.48
N ILE A 36 -2.60 -2.32 -4.90
CA ILE A 36 -1.87 -3.58 -4.72
C ILE A 36 -2.57 -4.66 -5.51
N GLU A 37 -1.85 -5.29 -6.44
CA GLU A 37 -2.29 -6.48 -7.14
C GLU A 37 -1.93 -7.73 -6.33
N THR A 38 -2.90 -8.40 -5.70
CA THR A 38 -2.57 -9.57 -4.87
C THR A 38 -3.66 -10.65 -4.86
N LEU A 39 -3.24 -11.89 -4.64
CA LEU A 39 -4.12 -13.00 -4.26
C LEU A 39 -4.38 -13.07 -2.75
N GLU A 40 -3.55 -12.41 -1.94
CA GLU A 40 -3.53 -12.49 -0.48
C GLU A 40 -4.02 -11.17 0.17
N GLU A 41 -5.22 -10.69 -0.18
CA GLU A 41 -5.77 -9.40 0.30
C GLU A 41 -5.70 -9.26 1.82
N ASP A 42 -6.10 -10.30 2.56
CA ASP A 42 -6.13 -10.28 4.03
C ASP A 42 -4.71 -10.03 4.59
N ARG A 43 -3.71 -10.73 4.06
CA ARG A 43 -2.32 -10.62 4.48
C ARG A 43 -1.71 -9.26 4.15
N VAL A 44 -2.07 -8.69 3.00
CA VAL A 44 -1.69 -7.32 2.62
C VAL A 44 -2.37 -6.30 3.53
N SER A 45 -3.65 -6.47 3.83
CA SER A 45 -4.40 -5.57 4.72
C SER A 45 -3.80 -5.52 6.12
N ASP A 46 -3.35 -6.66 6.65
CA ASP A 46 -2.74 -6.76 7.97
C ASP A 46 -1.44 -5.94 8.09
N ILE A 47 -0.60 -5.91 7.03
CA ILE A 47 0.67 -5.16 7.06
C ILE A 47 0.51 -3.69 6.70
N LEU A 48 -0.55 -3.34 5.97
CA LEU A 48 -0.89 -1.96 5.62
C LEU A 48 -1.61 -1.24 6.77
N GLY A 49 -1.12 -1.44 8.00
CA GLY A 49 -1.59 -0.72 9.17
C GLY A 49 -1.62 0.79 8.91
N GLY A 50 -2.75 1.43 9.26
CA GLY A 50 -2.96 2.85 9.00
C GLY A 50 -3.50 3.17 7.61
N TYR A 51 -3.78 2.18 6.76
CA TYR A 51 -4.54 2.35 5.52
C TYR A 51 -5.89 1.66 5.60
N THR A 52 -6.87 2.16 4.83
CA THR A 52 -8.19 1.55 4.67
C THR A 52 -8.38 1.14 3.21
N ARG A 53 -8.87 -0.09 2.98
CA ARG A 53 -9.28 -0.54 1.65
C ARG A 53 -10.52 0.22 1.19
N ILE A 54 -10.39 0.96 0.09
CA ILE A 54 -11.44 1.83 -0.48
C ILE A 54 -12.22 1.12 -1.58
N ALA A 55 -11.54 0.36 -2.43
CA ALA A 55 -12.16 -0.29 -3.58
C ALA A 55 -11.39 -1.55 -4.00
N LYS A 56 -12.09 -2.43 -4.71
CA LYS A 56 -11.51 -3.52 -5.50
C LYS A 56 -11.75 -3.19 -6.96
N LEU A 57 -10.68 -2.95 -7.72
CA LEU A 57 -10.76 -2.43 -9.10
C LEU A 57 -10.78 -3.55 -10.16
N SER A 58 -10.24 -4.72 -9.83
CA SER A 58 -10.25 -5.92 -10.67
C SER A 58 -10.29 -7.19 -9.79
N TYR A 59 -10.06 -8.36 -10.37
CA TYR A 59 -10.00 -9.61 -9.61
C TYR A 59 -8.88 -9.62 -8.54
N HIS A 60 -7.75 -8.97 -8.81
CA HIS A 60 -6.58 -8.90 -7.92
C HIS A 60 -6.21 -7.49 -7.44
N ASP A 61 -6.81 -6.44 -8.01
CA ASP A 61 -6.46 -5.06 -7.68
C ASP A 61 -7.25 -4.49 -6.51
N TYR A 62 -6.54 -4.12 -5.43
CA TYR A 62 -7.11 -3.50 -4.24
C TYR A 62 -6.54 -2.11 -4.00
N LEU A 63 -7.42 -1.11 -3.92
CA LEU A 63 -7.06 0.28 -3.67
C LEU A 63 -7.17 0.60 -2.19
N TYR A 64 -6.09 1.10 -1.62
CA TYR A 64 -5.98 1.54 -0.23
C TYR A 64 -5.72 3.04 -0.16
N LYS A 65 -6.24 3.67 0.89
CA LYS A 65 -6.00 5.08 1.22
C LYS A 65 -5.47 5.20 2.64
N LEU A 66 -4.52 6.09 2.85
CA LEU A 66 -4.03 6.43 4.18
C LEU A 66 -5.17 6.95 5.07
N ASN A 67 -5.25 6.46 6.30
CA ASN A 67 -6.22 6.88 7.31
C ASN A 67 -5.93 8.31 7.77
N GLU A 68 -6.98 9.10 8.00
CA GLU A 68 -6.84 10.42 8.61
C GLU A 68 -6.34 10.27 10.05
N GLY A 69 -5.18 10.85 10.37
CA GLY A 69 -4.59 10.80 11.71
C GLY A 69 -3.84 9.52 12.08
N GLY A 70 -3.52 8.64 11.12
CA GLY A 70 -2.72 7.44 11.40
C GLY A 70 -1.31 7.77 11.87
N GLU A 71 -1.00 7.59 13.15
CA GLU A 71 0.37 7.52 13.64
C GLU A 71 1.03 6.20 13.19
N ALA A 72 2.36 6.25 13.04
CA ALA A 72 3.21 5.13 12.61
C ALA A 72 3.22 3.99 13.63
#